data_AF-A0A1E3VRN0-F1
#
_entry.id   AF-A0A1E3VRN0-F1
#
_cell.length_a   1.000
_cell.length_b   1.000
_cell.length_c   1.000
_cell.angle_alpha   90.00
_cell.angle_beta   90.00
_cell.angle_gamma   90.00
#
_symmetry.space_group_name_H-M   'P 1'
#
loop_
_entity.id
_entity.type
_entity.pdbx_description
1 polymer ?
#
loop_
_entity_poly.entity_id
_entity_poly.type
_entity_poly.pdbx_seq_one_letter_code
_entity_poly.pdbx_strand_id
1 'polypeptide(L)'
;MHARLFDLVEAGKIDGIRLDHIDGLADPKAYLERLQKTVGEDDPFYLVVEKILGPGEELRADWPVAGTTGYEFIRALAELFTDPRGESSMSRAYCDFLQEEVDYEALIIGAKRMMLIRNLAGELEHLKDMAGALALRQLATRDFGNDTLRRAIIELAAALPVYRTYVDVAGAQDEDRAILAAAAEKAKAARQVEDEEAIDFLRRVLELDLESPEEQASALEFAVRFQQTTGPVMAKALEDTAFYRYNRLIALNEVGGEPDRFGAPVDAFHAAMVLRLHHQRRA
;
A
#
# COMPACT_ATOMS: atom_id res chain seq x y z
N MET A 1 25.75 -3.43 -5.15
CA MET A 1 25.15 -4.38 -4.18
C MET A 1 25.04 -5.78 -4.77
N HIS A 2 24.55 -5.95 -6.00
CA HIS A 2 24.18 -7.25 -6.59
C HIS A 2 25.28 -8.09 -7.23
N ALA A 3 26.56 -7.70 -7.17
CA ALA A 3 27.64 -8.37 -7.89
C ALA A 3 27.66 -9.90 -7.66
N ARG A 4 27.55 -10.34 -6.41
CA ARG A 4 27.56 -11.77 -6.10
C ARG A 4 26.33 -12.52 -6.60
N LEU A 5 25.17 -11.85 -6.64
CA LEU A 5 23.96 -12.42 -7.20
C LEU A 5 24.14 -12.68 -8.70
N PHE A 6 24.72 -11.71 -9.42
CA PHE A 6 24.99 -11.81 -10.84
C PHE A 6 26.00 -12.93 -11.15
N ASP A 7 27.08 -13.06 -10.37
CA ASP A 7 28.00 -14.19 -10.51
C ASP A 7 27.29 -15.56 -10.43
N LEU A 8 26.28 -15.69 -9.56
CA LEU A 8 25.54 -16.94 -9.38
C LEU A 8 24.60 -17.22 -10.54
N VAL A 9 23.98 -16.17 -11.11
CA VAL A 9 23.16 -16.28 -12.33
C VAL A 9 24.03 -16.66 -13.52
N GLU A 10 25.11 -15.92 -13.78
CA GLU A 10 26.05 -16.17 -14.89
C GLU A 10 26.68 -17.56 -14.80
N ALA A 11 26.97 -18.04 -13.58
CA ALA A 11 27.49 -19.39 -13.36
C ALA A 11 26.42 -20.51 -13.40
N GLY A 12 25.15 -20.18 -13.70
CA GLY A 12 24.04 -21.13 -13.77
C GLY A 12 23.77 -21.85 -12.45
N LYS A 13 23.97 -21.18 -11.31
CA LYS A 13 23.79 -21.76 -9.96
C LYS A 13 22.42 -21.52 -9.37
N ILE A 14 21.67 -20.58 -9.91
CA ILE A 14 20.30 -20.26 -9.51
C ILE A 14 19.45 -20.06 -10.76
N ASP A 15 18.17 -20.42 -10.68
CA ASP A 15 17.22 -20.34 -11.79
C ASP A 15 16.17 -19.24 -11.60
N GLY A 16 16.19 -18.58 -10.44
CA GLY A 16 15.23 -17.54 -10.09
C GLY A 16 15.61 -16.72 -8.88
N ILE A 17 14.97 -15.57 -8.73
CA ILE A 17 15.20 -14.61 -7.64
C ILE A 17 13.86 -14.23 -7.03
N ARG A 18 13.76 -14.36 -5.71
CA ARG A 18 12.69 -13.78 -4.90
C ARG A 18 13.20 -12.47 -4.30
N LEU A 19 12.53 -11.37 -4.62
CA LEU A 19 12.84 -10.05 -4.10
C LEU A 19 12.07 -9.80 -2.81
N ASP A 20 12.79 -9.46 -1.75
CA ASP A 20 12.24 -9.08 -0.45
C ASP A 20 11.76 -7.63 -0.48
N HIS A 21 10.62 -7.37 0.16
CA HIS A 21 10.07 -6.04 0.44
C HIS A 21 10.18 -5.02 -0.71
N ILE A 22 9.60 -5.37 -1.87
CA ILE A 22 9.71 -4.53 -3.08
C ILE A 22 9.14 -3.11 -2.87
N ASP A 23 8.14 -3.00 -2.00
CA ASP A 23 7.48 -1.75 -1.63
C ASP A 23 8.33 -0.82 -0.75
N GLY A 24 9.52 -1.23 -0.33
CA GLY A 24 10.48 -0.34 0.32
C GLY A 24 11.30 0.52 -0.65
N LEU A 25 11.33 0.17 -1.94
CA LEU A 25 12.15 0.86 -2.93
C LEU A 25 11.59 2.24 -3.30
N ALA A 26 12.49 3.15 -3.68
CA ALA A 26 12.11 4.46 -4.17
C ALA A 26 11.36 4.36 -5.51
N ASP A 27 11.88 3.52 -6.41
CA ASP A 27 11.31 3.24 -7.74
C ASP A 27 11.40 1.72 -8.00
N PRO A 28 10.37 0.95 -7.60
CA PRO A 28 10.31 -0.49 -7.83
C PRO A 28 10.40 -0.88 -9.30
N LYS A 29 9.68 -0.17 -10.18
CA LYS A 29 9.61 -0.49 -11.60
C LYS A 29 10.99 -0.37 -12.25
N ALA A 30 11.65 0.77 -12.11
CA ALA A 30 12.97 0.96 -12.71
C ALA A 30 14.01 0.02 -12.10
N TYR A 31 13.87 -0.36 -10.83
CA TYR A 31 14.71 -1.39 -10.23
C TYR A 31 14.52 -2.76 -10.90
N LEU A 32 13.27 -3.19 -11.08
CA LEU A 32 12.93 -4.47 -11.70
C LEU A 32 13.38 -4.52 -13.17
N GLU A 33 13.15 -3.45 -13.93
CA GLU A 33 13.62 -3.35 -15.33
C GLU A 33 15.14 -3.46 -15.43
N ARG A 34 15.89 -2.77 -14.56
CA ARG A 34 17.35 -2.87 -14.52
C ARG A 34 17.83 -4.26 -14.12
N LEU A 35 17.18 -4.88 -13.13
CA LEU A 35 17.51 -6.23 -12.71
C LEU A 35 17.26 -7.20 -13.86
N GLN A 36 16.09 -7.15 -14.47
CA GLN A 36 15.70 -8.02 -15.57
C GLN A 36 16.66 -7.89 -16.76
N LYS A 37 17.07 -6.67 -17.12
CA LYS A 37 18.05 -6.43 -18.19
C LYS A 37 19.44 -7.01 -17.87
N THR A 38 19.77 -7.16 -16.58
CA THR A 38 21.07 -7.67 -16.14
C THR A 38 21.09 -9.19 -16.06
N VAL A 39 19.97 -9.83 -15.66
CA VAL A 39 19.90 -11.29 -15.46
C VAL A 39 19.15 -12.06 -16.54
N GLY A 40 18.27 -11.40 -17.29
CA GLY A 40 17.59 -11.95 -18.45
C GLY A 40 18.26 -11.43 -19.71
N GLU A 41 19.09 -12.27 -20.35
CA GLU A 41 19.71 -11.97 -21.64
C GLU A 41 18.63 -12.00 -22.75
N ASP A 42 18.42 -13.15 -23.38
CA ASP A 42 17.44 -13.35 -24.45
C ASP A 42 16.04 -13.71 -23.92
N ASP A 43 15.96 -14.28 -22.71
CA ASP A 43 14.71 -14.71 -22.06
C ASP A 43 14.57 -14.08 -20.65
N PRO A 44 13.34 -13.73 -20.23
CA PRO A 44 13.13 -13.23 -18.87
C PRO A 44 13.48 -14.28 -17.80
N PHE A 45 14.52 -13.98 -17.01
CA PHE A 45 14.84 -14.68 -15.77
C PHE A 45 13.65 -14.73 -14.81
N TYR A 46 13.50 -15.83 -14.06
CA TYR A 46 12.36 -15.99 -13.15
C TYR A 46 12.50 -15.07 -11.93
N LEU A 47 11.76 -13.96 -11.93
CA LEU A 47 11.68 -13.04 -10.80
C LEU A 47 10.30 -13.11 -10.13
N VAL A 48 10.27 -13.23 -8.81
CA VAL A 48 9.04 -13.05 -8.01
C VAL A 48 9.26 -12.01 -6.92
N VAL A 49 8.23 -11.26 -6.58
CA VAL A 49 8.31 -10.18 -5.58
C VAL A 49 7.49 -10.50 -4.34
N GLU A 50 8.06 -10.28 -3.16
CA GLU A 50 7.25 -10.14 -1.97
C GLU A 50 6.51 -8.81 -2.03
N LYS A 51 5.21 -8.89 -2.34
CA LYS A 51 4.27 -7.77 -2.36
C LYS A 51 2.96 -8.26 -1.80
N ILE A 52 2.36 -7.48 -0.90
CA ILE A 52 0.99 -7.73 -0.43
C ILE A 52 0.03 -7.00 -1.36
N LEU A 53 -1.01 -7.71 -1.82
CA LEU A 53 -2.07 -7.15 -2.65
C LEU A 53 -3.33 -7.02 -1.81
N GLY A 54 -3.84 -5.79 -1.71
CA GLY A 54 -5.12 -5.51 -1.09
C GLY A 54 -6.30 -6.00 -1.93
N PRO A 55 -7.54 -5.79 -1.46
CA PRO A 55 -8.72 -6.33 -2.11
C PRO A 55 -9.00 -5.63 -3.44
N GLY A 56 -9.00 -6.41 -4.52
CA GLY A 56 -9.19 -5.87 -5.87
C GLY A 56 -7.96 -5.16 -6.43
N GLU A 57 -6.84 -5.16 -5.71
CA GLU A 57 -5.55 -4.68 -6.21
C GLU A 57 -4.90 -5.77 -7.07
N GLU A 58 -4.36 -5.36 -8.22
CA GLU A 58 -3.59 -6.23 -9.10
C GLU A 58 -2.11 -5.86 -9.06
N LEU A 59 -1.24 -6.84 -9.35
CA LEU A 59 0.16 -6.55 -9.57
C LEU A 59 0.30 -5.66 -10.82
N ARG A 60 1.16 -4.63 -10.73
CA ARG A 60 1.37 -3.71 -11.84
C ARG A 60 1.80 -4.46 -13.10
N ALA A 61 1.02 -4.32 -14.17
CA ALA A 61 1.15 -5.13 -15.38
C ALA A 61 2.45 -4.86 -16.16
N ASP A 62 3.08 -3.73 -15.94
CA ASP A 62 4.34 -3.33 -16.54
C ASP A 62 5.58 -3.73 -15.72
N TRP A 63 5.40 -4.39 -14.58
CA TRP A 63 6.51 -4.95 -13.81
C TRP A 63 7.02 -6.23 -14.48
N PRO A 64 8.32 -6.33 -14.83
CA PRO A 64 8.87 -7.49 -15.52
C PRO A 64 9.15 -8.64 -14.55
N VAL A 65 8.11 -9.18 -13.93
CA VAL A 65 8.17 -10.27 -12.94
C VAL A 65 7.16 -11.36 -13.25
N ALA A 66 7.38 -12.57 -12.73
CA ALA A 66 6.49 -13.71 -12.89
C ALA A 66 5.22 -13.61 -12.01
N GLY A 67 5.27 -12.83 -10.93
CA GLY A 67 4.19 -12.56 -10.00
C GLY A 67 4.69 -12.27 -8.58
N THR A 68 3.80 -12.38 -7.60
CA THR A 68 4.12 -12.21 -6.18
C THR A 68 4.61 -13.51 -5.54
N THR A 69 4.85 -13.51 -4.23
CA THR A 69 5.08 -14.72 -3.42
C THR A 69 3.81 -15.47 -3.01
N GLY A 70 2.61 -14.97 -3.35
CA GLY A 70 1.36 -15.72 -3.28
C GLY A 70 0.48 -15.53 -2.03
N TYR A 71 0.59 -14.42 -1.30
CA TYR A 71 -0.28 -14.15 -0.14
C TYR A 71 -1.77 -14.05 -0.50
N GLU A 72 -2.09 -13.56 -1.69
CA GLU A 72 -3.45 -13.52 -2.23
C GLU A 72 -4.08 -14.92 -2.37
N PHE A 73 -3.26 -15.96 -2.57
CA PHE A 73 -3.73 -17.34 -2.58
C PHE A 73 -3.96 -17.88 -1.19
N ILE A 74 -3.09 -17.53 -0.23
CA ILE A 74 -3.29 -17.86 1.19
C ILE A 74 -4.61 -17.24 1.67
N ARG A 75 -4.88 -15.97 1.33
CA ARG A 75 -6.18 -15.32 1.61
C ARG A 75 -7.34 -16.08 0.97
N ALA A 76 -7.26 -16.43 -0.32
CA ALA A 76 -8.34 -17.14 -1.00
C ALA A 76 -8.61 -18.53 -0.39
N LEU A 77 -7.59 -19.23 0.12
CA LEU A 77 -7.77 -20.49 0.85
C LEU A 77 -8.46 -20.27 2.20
N ALA A 78 -8.05 -19.25 2.97
CA ALA A 78 -8.68 -18.93 4.24
C ALA A 78 -10.18 -18.61 4.07
N GLU A 79 -10.51 -17.82 3.04
CA GLU A 79 -11.90 -17.51 2.66
C GLU A 79 -12.68 -18.76 2.24
N LEU A 80 -12.08 -19.67 1.46
CA LEU A 80 -12.69 -20.93 0.99
C LEU A 80 -13.03 -21.89 2.14
N PHE A 81 -12.16 -21.99 3.14
CA PHE A 81 -12.35 -22.90 4.28
C PHE A 81 -13.24 -22.33 5.39
N THR A 82 -13.68 -21.07 5.25
CA THR A 82 -14.56 -20.44 6.23
C THR A 82 -16.00 -20.38 5.71
N ASP A 83 -16.94 -20.96 6.47
CA ASP A 83 -18.36 -20.97 6.08
C ASP A 83 -18.97 -19.56 6.23
N PRO A 84 -19.36 -18.89 5.13
CA PRO A 84 -19.88 -17.52 5.19
C PRO A 84 -21.19 -17.41 5.99
N ARG A 85 -21.93 -18.51 6.18
CA ARG A 85 -23.17 -18.53 6.99
C ARG A 85 -22.91 -18.28 8.47
N GLY A 86 -21.67 -18.49 8.93
CA GLY A 86 -21.26 -18.28 10.31
C GLY A 86 -21.03 -16.81 10.70
N GLU A 87 -20.98 -15.90 9.72
CA GLU A 87 -20.53 -14.51 9.94
C GLU A 87 -21.36 -13.78 11.00
N SER A 88 -22.69 -13.79 10.87
CA SER A 88 -23.56 -13.05 11.80
C SER A 88 -23.48 -13.61 13.22
N SER A 89 -23.40 -14.94 13.36
CA SER A 89 -23.29 -15.59 14.67
C SER A 89 -21.94 -15.30 15.33
N MET A 90 -20.84 -15.37 14.57
CA MET A 90 -19.50 -15.06 15.09
C MET A 90 -19.35 -13.58 15.44
N SER A 91 -19.83 -12.68 14.58
CA SER A 91 -19.80 -11.23 14.84
C SER A 91 -20.59 -10.87 16.09
N ARG A 92 -21.78 -11.46 16.28
CA ARG A 92 -22.58 -11.26 17.50
C ARG A 92 -21.86 -11.80 18.73
N ALA A 93 -21.35 -13.03 18.69
CA ALA A 93 -20.63 -13.62 19.82
C ALA A 93 -19.41 -12.78 20.21
N TYR A 94 -18.69 -12.22 19.22
CA TYR A 94 -17.55 -11.35 19.45
C TYR A 94 -17.95 -10.02 20.09
N CYS A 95 -18.95 -9.32 19.55
CA CYS A 95 -19.45 -8.06 20.12
C CYS A 95 -20.07 -8.26 21.52
N ASP A 96 -20.84 -9.34 21.72
CA ASP A 96 -21.40 -9.71 23.02
C ASP A 96 -20.29 -10.01 24.04
N PHE A 97 -19.19 -10.64 23.64
CA PHE A 97 -18.07 -10.89 24.54
C PHE A 97 -17.38 -9.59 24.97
N LEU A 98 -17.17 -8.66 24.02
CA LEU A 98 -16.51 -7.38 24.29
C LEU A 98 -17.45 -6.35 24.95
N GLN A 99 -18.77 -6.55 24.86
CA GLN A 99 -19.80 -5.59 25.27
C GLN A 99 -19.71 -4.26 24.50
N GLU A 100 -19.23 -4.29 23.26
CA GLU A 100 -19.13 -3.14 22.36
C GLU A 100 -19.29 -3.57 20.89
N GLU A 101 -19.74 -2.64 20.05
CA GLU A 101 -19.67 -2.81 18.60
C GLU A 101 -18.26 -2.48 18.11
N VAL A 102 -17.73 -3.32 17.21
CA VAL A 102 -16.37 -3.14 16.67
C VAL A 102 -16.44 -2.67 15.22
N ASP A 103 -16.04 -1.43 15.00
CA ASP A 103 -15.80 -0.88 13.66
C ASP A 103 -14.37 -1.23 13.21
N TYR A 104 -14.27 -2.19 12.29
CA TYR A 104 -13.01 -2.69 11.75
C TYR A 104 -12.23 -1.61 10.97
N GLU A 105 -12.94 -0.79 10.20
CA GLU A 105 -12.32 0.25 9.39
C GLU A 105 -11.75 1.35 10.30
N ALA A 106 -12.52 1.78 11.30
CA ALA A 106 -12.04 2.73 12.30
C ALA A 106 -10.85 2.19 13.10
N LEU A 107 -10.81 0.88 13.41
CA LEU A 107 -9.68 0.22 14.07
C LEU A 107 -8.41 0.36 13.23
N ILE A 108 -8.46 0.05 11.92
CA ILE A 108 -7.31 0.17 11.02
C ILE A 108 -6.87 1.62 10.90
N ILE A 109 -7.79 2.55 10.63
CA ILE A 109 -7.46 3.96 10.49
C ILE A 109 -6.80 4.48 11.78
N GLY A 110 -7.35 4.14 12.95
CA GLY A 110 -6.76 4.48 14.25
C GLY A 110 -5.36 3.90 14.42
N ALA A 111 -5.14 2.64 14.02
CA ALA A 111 -3.82 2.01 14.06
C ALA A 111 -2.83 2.70 13.12
N LYS A 112 -3.22 3.07 11.88
CA LYS A 112 -2.38 3.80 10.93
C LYS A 112 -1.96 5.17 11.46
N ARG A 113 -2.92 5.94 12.00
CA ARG A 113 -2.63 7.22 12.68
C ARG A 113 -1.62 7.03 13.81
N MET A 114 -1.81 5.99 14.63
CA MET A 114 -0.91 5.68 15.74
C MET A 114 0.52 5.33 15.26
N MET A 115 0.65 4.52 14.21
CA MET A 115 1.94 4.18 13.60
C MET A 115 2.67 5.43 13.10
N LEU A 116 1.98 6.30 12.36
CA LEU A 116 2.51 7.57 11.85
C LEU A 116 2.96 8.50 12.98
N ILE A 117 2.16 8.64 14.04
CA ILE A 117 2.43 9.58 15.13
C ILE A 117 3.54 9.08 16.07
N ARG A 118 3.61 7.76 16.32
CA ARG A 118 4.50 7.21 17.35
C ARG A 118 5.72 6.51 16.79
N ASN A 119 5.53 5.65 15.79
CA ASN A 119 6.58 4.77 15.29
C ASN A 119 7.36 5.40 14.13
N LEU A 120 6.70 6.25 13.34
CA LEU A 120 7.27 6.91 12.16
C LEU A 120 7.23 8.44 12.28
N ALA A 121 7.40 8.94 13.51
CA ALA A 121 7.36 10.36 13.79
C ALA A 121 8.44 11.14 13.01
N GLY A 122 9.63 10.56 12.82
CA GLY A 122 10.72 11.19 12.07
C GLY A 122 10.38 11.37 10.59
N GLU A 123 9.85 10.33 9.96
CA GLU A 123 9.39 10.32 8.58
C GLU A 123 8.23 11.32 8.39
N LEU A 124 7.31 11.38 9.36
CA LEU A 124 6.20 12.32 9.34
C LEU A 124 6.65 13.78 9.46
N GLU A 125 7.60 14.09 10.34
CA GLU A 125 8.17 15.43 10.41
C GLU A 125 8.91 15.80 9.11
N HIS A 126 9.65 14.86 8.52
CA HIS A 126 10.33 15.07 7.24
C HIS A 126 9.35 15.36 6.10
N LEU A 127 8.28 14.56 5.96
CA LEU A 127 7.21 14.80 4.98
C LEU A 127 6.55 16.16 5.19
N LYS A 128 6.26 16.53 6.45
CA LYS A 128 5.67 17.83 6.78
C LYS A 128 6.59 18.98 6.38
N ASP A 129 7.89 18.88 6.63
CA ASP A 129 8.87 19.91 6.23
C ASP A 129 8.95 20.05 4.70
N MET A 130 8.95 18.92 3.96
CA MET A 130 8.92 18.91 2.49
C MET A 130 7.63 19.54 1.94
N ALA A 131 6.47 19.18 2.50
CA ALA A 131 5.18 19.76 2.13
C ALA A 131 5.12 21.26 2.41
N GLY A 132 5.66 21.72 3.55
CA GLY A 132 5.73 23.13 3.89
C GLY A 132 6.62 23.92 2.92
N ALA A 133 7.77 23.38 2.53
CA ALA A 133 8.65 24.00 1.55
C ALA A 133 7.98 24.15 0.18
N LEU A 134 7.20 23.14 -0.26
CA LEU A 134 6.37 23.22 -1.46
C LEU A 134 5.26 24.26 -1.31
N ALA A 135 4.55 24.26 -0.18
CA ALA A 135 3.42 25.15 0.07
C ALA A 135 3.82 26.64 0.04
N LEU A 136 5.02 26.99 0.53
CA LEU A 136 5.55 28.35 0.53
C LEU A 136 5.75 28.96 -0.87
N ARG A 137 5.81 28.14 -1.93
CA ARG A 137 6.07 28.59 -3.30
C ARG A 137 4.84 29.22 -3.97
N GLN A 138 3.63 28.94 -3.49
CA GLN A 138 2.38 29.46 -4.09
C GLN A 138 1.59 30.32 -3.11
N LEU A 139 1.02 31.43 -3.60
CA LEU A 139 0.23 32.35 -2.79
C LEU A 139 -0.98 31.69 -2.14
N ALA A 140 -1.58 30.72 -2.82
CA ALA A 140 -2.78 30.01 -2.36
C ALA A 140 -2.50 28.99 -1.24
N THR A 141 -1.26 28.52 -1.10
CA THR A 141 -0.92 27.41 -0.17
C THR A 141 0.03 27.83 0.94
N ARG A 142 0.71 28.98 0.81
CA ARG A 142 1.74 29.44 1.76
C ARG A 142 1.24 29.70 3.19
N ASP A 143 -0.06 29.90 3.36
CA ASP A 143 -0.68 30.17 4.66
C ASP A 143 -1.06 28.88 5.41
N PHE A 144 -0.84 27.70 4.80
CA PHE A 144 -1.03 26.43 5.50
C PHE A 144 -0.07 26.30 6.68
N GLY A 145 -0.64 26.22 7.88
CA GLY A 145 0.13 26.01 9.10
C GLY A 145 0.75 24.61 9.20
N ASN A 146 1.81 24.50 9.99
CA ASN A 146 2.51 23.22 10.23
C ASN A 146 1.58 22.13 10.77
N ASP A 147 0.66 22.46 11.68
CA ASP A 147 -0.30 21.48 12.22
C ASP A 147 -1.28 21.00 11.15
N THR A 148 -1.77 21.91 10.30
CA THR A 148 -2.67 21.58 9.18
C THR A 148 -2.01 20.62 8.19
N LEU A 149 -0.80 20.92 7.72
CA LEU A 149 -0.06 20.05 6.80
C LEU A 149 0.25 18.70 7.45
N ARG A 150 0.67 18.70 8.72
CA ARG A 150 0.97 17.48 9.46
C ARG A 150 -0.26 16.58 9.58
N ARG A 151 -1.42 17.15 9.92
CA ARG A 151 -2.69 16.39 10.00
C ARG A 151 -3.14 15.92 8.63
N ALA A 152 -3.06 16.75 7.60
CA ALA A 152 -3.42 16.37 6.24
C ALA A 152 -2.59 15.18 5.74
N ILE A 153 -1.27 15.14 6.03
CA ILE A 153 -0.41 13.99 5.72
C ILE A 153 -0.88 12.74 6.46
N ILE A 154 -1.18 12.84 7.76
CA ILE A 154 -1.66 11.70 8.56
C ILE A 154 -2.96 11.14 7.98
N GLU A 155 -3.93 12.01 7.74
CA GLU A 155 -5.27 11.59 7.34
C GLU A 155 -5.28 11.02 5.93
N LEU A 156 -4.53 11.61 5.01
CA LEU A 156 -4.38 11.09 3.65
C LEU A 156 -3.68 9.71 3.66
N ALA A 157 -2.59 9.56 4.42
CA ALA A 157 -1.89 8.29 4.56
C ALA A 157 -2.74 7.21 5.25
N ALA A 158 -3.51 7.57 6.29
CA ALA A 158 -4.39 6.65 6.99
C ALA A 158 -5.60 6.21 6.13
N ALA A 159 -6.05 7.07 5.23
CA ALA A 159 -7.16 6.81 4.32
C ALA A 159 -6.81 5.89 3.14
N LEU A 160 -5.52 5.70 2.82
CA LEU A 160 -5.10 4.83 1.73
C LEU A 160 -5.58 3.38 1.94
N PRO A 161 -6.24 2.76 0.94
CA PRO A 161 -6.69 1.37 1.00
C PRO A 161 -5.58 0.37 0.65
N VAL A 162 -4.49 0.84 0.03
CA VAL A 162 -3.34 0.04 -0.41
C VAL A 162 -2.11 0.31 0.45
N TYR A 163 -1.10 -0.55 0.37
CA TYR A 163 0.17 -0.35 1.06
C TYR A 163 0.86 0.94 0.59
N ARG A 164 0.91 1.18 -0.72
CA ARG A 164 1.45 2.40 -1.32
C ARG A 164 0.95 2.59 -2.75
N THR A 165 1.08 3.81 -3.25
CA THR A 165 1.00 4.12 -4.69
C THR A 165 2.38 3.96 -5.36
N TYR A 166 2.40 4.03 -6.70
CA TYR A 166 3.63 3.91 -7.52
C TYR A 166 3.79 5.07 -8.51
N VAL A 167 3.70 6.29 -8.02
CA VAL A 167 4.10 7.51 -8.72
C VAL A 167 5.62 7.56 -8.84
N ASP A 168 6.11 7.72 -10.07
CA ASP A 168 7.51 7.81 -10.43
C ASP A 168 7.79 9.03 -11.34
N VAL A 169 8.96 9.06 -11.99
CA VAL A 169 9.36 10.14 -12.91
C VAL A 169 8.44 10.30 -14.12
N ALA A 170 7.66 9.28 -14.50
CA ALA A 170 6.66 9.34 -15.56
C ALA A 170 5.32 9.90 -15.06
N GLY A 171 5.19 10.13 -13.75
CA GLY A 171 3.99 10.69 -13.11
C GLY A 171 2.99 9.64 -12.64
N ALA A 172 1.92 10.13 -12.02
CA ALA A 172 0.88 9.26 -11.48
C ALA A 172 0.03 8.65 -12.60
N GLN A 173 -0.06 7.32 -12.60
CA GLN A 173 -0.94 6.56 -13.49
C GLN A 173 -2.41 6.70 -13.05
N ASP A 174 -3.36 6.37 -13.93
CA ASP A 174 -4.80 6.51 -13.67
C ASP A 174 -5.26 5.76 -12.42
N GLU A 175 -4.70 4.56 -12.18
CA GLU A 175 -4.96 3.76 -10.98
C GLU A 175 -4.52 4.50 -9.70
N ASP A 176 -3.32 5.06 -9.68
CA ASP A 176 -2.80 5.81 -8.53
C ASP A 176 -3.60 7.11 -8.31
N ARG A 177 -3.99 7.80 -9.38
CA ARG A 177 -4.87 8.98 -9.30
C ARG A 177 -6.23 8.63 -8.68
N ALA A 178 -6.83 7.51 -9.09
CA ALA A 178 -8.10 7.06 -8.53
C ALA A 178 -7.97 6.72 -7.03
N ILE A 179 -6.89 6.03 -6.63
CA ILE A 179 -6.60 5.71 -5.23
C ILE A 179 -6.40 6.99 -4.40
N LEU A 180 -5.60 7.93 -4.90
CA LEU A 180 -5.31 9.21 -4.23
C LEU A 180 -6.56 10.07 -4.09
N ALA A 181 -7.40 10.14 -5.13
CA ALA A 181 -8.67 10.85 -5.10
C ALA A 181 -9.63 10.24 -4.05
N ALA A 182 -9.80 8.92 -4.04
CA ALA A 182 -10.66 8.25 -3.06
C ALA A 182 -10.15 8.44 -1.62
N ALA A 183 -8.83 8.35 -1.41
CA ALA A 183 -8.22 8.59 -0.10
C ALA A 183 -8.39 10.05 0.36
N ALA A 184 -8.27 11.02 -0.55
CA ALA A 184 -8.48 12.43 -0.25
C ALA A 184 -9.93 12.70 0.19
N GLU A 185 -10.92 12.18 -0.55
CA GLU A 185 -12.34 12.35 -0.19
C GLU A 185 -12.67 11.71 1.16
N LYS A 186 -12.11 10.52 1.43
CA LYS A 186 -12.25 9.85 2.73
C LYS A 186 -11.60 10.65 3.87
N ALA A 187 -10.42 11.21 3.64
CA ALA A 187 -9.72 12.05 4.61
C ALA A 187 -10.51 13.32 4.96
N LYS A 188 -11.10 13.98 3.96
CA LYS A 188 -12.00 15.14 4.17
C LYS A 188 -13.25 14.76 4.95
N ALA A 189 -13.89 13.65 4.58
CA ALA A 189 -15.10 13.17 5.25
C ALA A 189 -14.89 12.86 6.74
N ALA A 190 -13.66 12.50 7.16
CA ALA A 190 -13.32 12.26 8.55
C ALA A 190 -13.27 13.54 9.41
N ARG A 191 -13.23 14.73 8.80
CA ARG A 191 -13.23 16.05 9.46
C ARG A 191 -12.16 16.22 10.55
N GLN A 192 -11.01 15.57 10.36
CA GLN A 192 -9.85 15.68 11.26
C GLN A 192 -8.92 16.85 10.89
N VAL A 193 -9.09 17.41 9.69
CA VAL A 193 -8.39 18.58 9.16
C VAL A 193 -9.41 19.69 8.99
N GLU A 194 -9.13 20.88 9.54
CA GLU A 194 -10.04 22.03 9.45
C GLU A 194 -10.07 22.64 8.04
N ASP A 195 -8.91 22.65 7.38
CA ASP A 195 -8.72 23.18 6.03
C ASP A 195 -8.54 22.04 5.03
N GLU A 196 -9.63 21.70 4.32
CA GLU A 196 -9.65 20.64 3.31
C GLU A 196 -8.75 20.97 2.10
N GLU A 197 -8.41 22.25 1.86
CA GLU A 197 -7.53 22.65 0.77
C GLU A 197 -6.10 22.09 0.96
N ALA A 198 -5.70 21.86 2.21
CA ALA A 198 -4.42 21.20 2.50
C ALA A 198 -4.40 19.74 2.02
N ILE A 199 -5.53 19.03 2.08
CA ILE A 199 -5.64 17.65 1.56
C ILE A 199 -5.58 17.69 0.02
N ASP A 200 -6.31 18.61 -0.62
CA ASP A 200 -6.28 18.77 -2.07
C ASP A 200 -4.90 19.19 -2.59
N PHE A 201 -4.20 20.04 -1.85
CA PHE A 201 -2.81 20.39 -2.13
C PHE A 201 -1.90 19.17 -2.10
N LEU A 202 -1.94 18.37 -1.02
CA LEU A 202 -1.13 17.15 -0.93
C LEU A 202 -1.47 16.15 -2.03
N ARG A 203 -2.74 16.03 -2.40
CA ARG A 203 -3.15 15.20 -3.56
C ARG A 203 -2.46 15.67 -4.84
N ARG A 204 -2.51 16.97 -5.16
CA ARG A 204 -1.82 17.53 -6.34
C ARG A 204 -0.31 17.31 -6.30
N VAL A 205 0.32 17.46 -5.13
CA VAL A 205 1.74 17.15 -4.93
C VAL A 205 2.02 15.68 -5.25
N LEU A 206 1.23 14.74 -4.71
CA LEU A 206 1.40 13.31 -4.97
C LEU A 206 1.15 12.94 -6.44
N GLU A 207 0.27 13.66 -7.12
CA GLU A 207 -0.03 13.48 -8.55
C GLU A 207 0.99 14.13 -9.51
N LEU A 208 1.99 14.83 -8.95
CA LEU A 208 2.94 15.69 -9.65
C LEU A 208 2.27 16.81 -10.46
N ASP A 209 1.07 17.23 -10.05
CA ASP A 209 0.27 18.25 -10.72
C ASP A 209 0.61 19.66 -10.18
N LEU A 210 1.83 20.10 -10.46
CA LEU A 210 2.34 21.43 -10.13
C LEU A 210 2.84 22.13 -11.41
N GLU A 211 2.80 23.47 -11.41
CA GLU A 211 3.00 24.28 -12.62
C GLU A 211 4.45 24.30 -13.10
N SER A 212 5.42 24.37 -12.18
CA SER A 212 6.83 24.52 -12.54
C SER A 212 7.63 23.20 -12.49
N PRO A 213 8.64 23.00 -13.36
CA PRO A 213 9.50 21.81 -13.33
C PRO A 213 10.25 21.62 -12.01
N GLU A 214 10.65 22.70 -11.33
CA GLU A 214 11.34 22.62 -10.03
C GLU A 214 10.41 22.10 -8.92
N GLU A 215 9.16 22.58 -8.92
CA GLU A 215 8.12 22.10 -8.02
C GLU A 215 7.79 20.64 -8.29
N GLN A 216 7.67 20.23 -9.56
CA GLN A 216 7.45 18.83 -9.92
C GLN A 216 8.57 17.91 -9.44
N ALA A 217 9.83 18.35 -9.53
CA ALA A 217 10.96 17.57 -9.00
C ALA A 217 10.89 17.42 -7.47
N SER A 218 10.59 18.52 -6.76
CA SER A 218 10.38 18.51 -5.31
C SER A 218 9.16 17.68 -4.90
N ALA A 219 8.10 17.70 -5.70
CA ALA A 219 6.89 16.90 -5.50
C ALA A 219 7.16 15.41 -5.72
N LEU A 220 8.00 15.05 -6.70
CA LEU A 220 8.43 13.67 -6.90
C LEU A 220 9.22 13.16 -5.70
N GLU A 221 10.13 13.96 -5.15
CA GLU A 221 10.83 13.58 -3.90
C GLU A 221 9.83 13.35 -2.76
N PHE A 222 8.84 14.24 -2.60
CA PHE A 222 7.78 14.07 -1.60
C PHE A 222 6.99 12.78 -1.84
N ALA A 223 6.54 12.53 -3.07
CA ALA A 223 5.77 11.36 -3.44
C ALA A 223 6.55 10.06 -3.17
N VAL A 224 7.81 10.00 -3.57
CA VAL A 224 8.69 8.86 -3.27
C VAL A 224 8.79 8.61 -1.76
N ARG A 225 9.01 9.65 -0.95
CA ARG A 225 9.10 9.50 0.51
C ARG A 225 7.77 9.10 1.15
N PHE A 226 6.67 9.67 0.68
CA PHE A 226 5.33 9.35 1.16
C PHE A 226 4.98 7.88 0.88
N GLN A 227 5.31 7.39 -0.32
CA GLN A 227 5.11 6.00 -0.73
C GLN A 227 6.00 5.01 0.04
N GLN A 228 7.26 5.39 0.33
CA GLN A 228 8.14 4.60 1.20
C GLN A 228 7.70 4.58 2.66
N THR A 229 6.90 5.55 3.10
CA THR A 229 6.39 5.64 4.47
C THR A 229 5.08 4.87 4.64
N THR A 230 4.16 4.99 3.67
CA THR A 230 2.82 4.40 3.73
C THR A 230 2.82 2.87 3.72
N GLY A 231 3.75 2.23 3.01
CA GLY A 231 3.90 0.77 3.01
C GLY A 231 4.14 0.20 4.42
N PRO A 232 5.20 0.63 5.13
CA PRO A 232 5.44 0.26 6.52
C PRO A 232 4.30 0.65 7.48
N VAL A 233 3.63 1.78 7.26
CA VAL A 233 2.45 2.18 8.07
C VAL A 233 1.35 1.13 7.94
N MET A 234 1.00 0.72 6.72
CA MET A 234 -0.02 -0.29 6.48
C MET A 234 0.35 -1.61 7.16
N ALA A 235 1.55 -2.13 6.89
CA ALA A 235 2.01 -3.40 7.47
C ALA A 235 1.92 -3.40 9.01
N LYS A 236 2.45 -2.35 9.66
CA LYS A 236 2.45 -2.28 11.13
C LYS A 236 1.07 -2.03 11.74
N ALA A 237 0.23 -1.28 11.05
CA ALA A 237 -1.12 -0.97 11.52
C ALA A 237 -2.06 -2.16 11.35
N LEU A 238 -1.96 -2.87 10.23
CA LEU A 238 -2.83 -3.99 9.91
C LEU A 238 -2.30 -5.28 10.55
N GLU A 239 -1.12 -5.72 10.12
CA GLU A 239 -0.54 -7.03 10.48
C GLU A 239 -0.03 -7.04 11.92
N ASP A 240 0.75 -6.04 12.33
CA ASP A 240 1.35 -6.01 13.67
C ASP A 240 0.42 -5.42 14.76
N THR A 241 -0.76 -4.91 14.39
CA THR A 241 -1.66 -4.23 15.35
C THR A 241 -3.11 -4.68 15.23
N ALA A 242 -3.78 -4.44 14.10
CA ALA A 242 -5.21 -4.72 13.95
C ALA A 242 -5.51 -6.22 14.04
N PHE A 243 -4.67 -7.07 13.45
CA PHE A 243 -4.79 -8.54 13.52
C PHE A 243 -4.66 -9.10 14.95
N TYR A 244 -4.02 -8.38 15.86
CA TYR A 244 -3.94 -8.78 17.27
C TYR A 244 -5.06 -8.21 18.14
N ARG A 245 -5.91 -7.34 17.58
CA ARG A 245 -7.01 -6.67 18.27
C ARG A 245 -8.38 -7.10 17.77
N TYR A 246 -8.49 -7.46 16.49
CA TYR A 246 -9.74 -7.92 15.88
C TYR A 246 -9.83 -9.44 15.91
N ASN A 247 -10.32 -9.98 17.01
CA ASN A 247 -10.28 -11.42 17.30
C ASN A 247 -11.61 -12.15 16.99
N ARG A 248 -12.40 -11.63 16.03
CA ARG A 248 -13.67 -12.25 15.60
C ARG A 248 -13.45 -13.68 15.12
N LEU A 249 -12.46 -13.88 14.26
CA LEU A 249 -12.00 -15.20 13.81
C LEU A 249 -10.53 -15.10 13.41
N ILE A 250 -9.63 -15.43 14.33
CA ILE A 250 -8.19 -15.24 14.16
C ILE A 250 -7.58 -16.02 12.98
N ALA A 251 -8.28 -17.04 12.47
CA ALA A 251 -7.85 -17.77 11.27
C ALA A 251 -7.85 -16.91 9.99
N LEU A 252 -8.54 -15.76 10.01
CA LEU A 252 -8.54 -14.77 8.92
C LEU A 252 -7.47 -13.68 9.11
N ASN A 253 -6.79 -13.67 10.26
CA ASN A 253 -5.80 -12.66 10.63
C ASN A 253 -4.40 -13.10 10.16
N GLU A 254 -4.23 -13.25 8.85
CA GLU A 254 -2.99 -13.67 8.20
C GLU A 254 -2.47 -12.58 7.26
N VAL A 255 -1.17 -12.55 6.99
CA VAL A 255 -0.55 -11.59 6.07
C VAL A 255 -1.24 -11.60 4.71
N GLY A 256 -1.71 -10.43 4.26
CA GLY A 256 -2.53 -10.27 3.06
C GLY A 256 -3.99 -10.70 3.20
N GLY A 257 -4.43 -11.06 4.40
CA GLY A 257 -5.81 -11.39 4.75
C GLY A 257 -6.67 -10.16 5.04
N GLU A 258 -7.99 -10.35 4.94
CA GLU A 258 -9.01 -9.32 5.17
C GLU A 258 -10.02 -9.82 6.21
N PRO A 259 -9.73 -9.66 7.52
CA PRO A 259 -10.56 -10.17 8.61
C PRO A 259 -12.03 -9.73 8.61
N ASP A 260 -12.38 -8.64 7.94
CA ASP A 260 -13.77 -8.21 7.74
C ASP A 260 -14.50 -9.06 6.68
N ARG A 261 -13.77 -9.70 5.75
CA ARG A 261 -14.30 -10.68 4.81
C ARG A 261 -14.34 -12.08 5.44
N PHE A 262 -15.49 -12.44 6.01
CA PHE A 262 -15.60 -13.64 6.85
C PHE A 262 -15.38 -14.97 6.11
N GLY A 263 -15.79 -15.09 4.85
CA GLY A 263 -15.67 -16.32 4.07
C GLY A 263 -16.27 -16.15 2.69
N ALA A 264 -15.99 -17.07 1.77
CA ALA A 264 -16.43 -16.96 0.38
C ALA A 264 -16.93 -18.29 -0.18
N PRO A 265 -17.90 -18.28 -1.12
CA PRO A 265 -18.32 -19.49 -1.81
C PRO A 265 -17.20 -20.04 -2.70
N VAL A 266 -17.28 -21.32 -3.04
CA VAL A 266 -16.32 -22.01 -3.93
C VAL A 266 -16.13 -21.29 -5.27
N ASP A 267 -17.19 -20.70 -5.82
CA ASP A 267 -17.12 -19.95 -7.08
C ASP A 267 -16.22 -18.70 -6.99
N ALA A 268 -16.12 -18.07 -5.81
CA ALA A 268 -15.21 -16.95 -5.60
C ALA A 268 -13.74 -17.41 -5.63
N PHE A 269 -13.44 -18.58 -5.07
CA PHE A 269 -12.12 -19.18 -5.16
C PHE A 269 -11.76 -19.50 -6.62
N HIS A 270 -12.67 -20.12 -7.38
CA HIS A 270 -12.45 -20.38 -8.81
C HIS A 270 -12.20 -19.09 -9.61
N ALA A 271 -12.98 -18.02 -9.35
CA ALA A 271 -12.78 -16.72 -9.98
C ALA A 271 -11.39 -16.14 -9.67
N ALA A 272 -10.95 -16.21 -8.40
CA ALA A 272 -9.61 -15.79 -8.00
C ALA A 272 -8.51 -16.60 -8.71
N MET A 273 -8.70 -17.92 -8.90
CA MET A 273 -7.72 -18.77 -9.59
C MET A 273 -7.64 -18.45 -11.09
N VAL A 274 -8.77 -18.09 -11.72
CA VAL A 274 -8.79 -17.62 -13.12
C VAL A 274 -8.01 -16.30 -13.25
N LEU A 275 -8.24 -15.34 -12.35
CA LEU A 275 -7.47 -14.09 -12.34
C LEU A 275 -5.98 -14.36 -12.17
N ARG A 276 -5.59 -15.21 -11.20
CA ARG A 276 -4.19 -15.58 -11.01
C ARG A 276 -3.57 -16.23 -12.26
N LEU A 277 -4.31 -17.08 -12.97
CA LEU A 277 -3.83 -17.68 -14.22
C LEU A 277 -3.54 -16.62 -15.31
N HIS A 278 -4.33 -15.54 -15.36
CA HIS A 278 -4.15 -14.46 -16.33
C HIS A 278 -3.01 -13.51 -15.97
N HIS A 279 -2.95 -13.09 -14.71
CA HIS A 279 -2.05 -12.02 -14.27
C HIS A 279 -0.72 -12.52 -13.70
N GLN A 280 -0.69 -13.76 -13.20
CA GLN A 280 0.44 -14.31 -12.44
C GLN A 280 0.67 -15.79 -12.75
N ARG A 281 0.60 -16.17 -14.05
CA ARG A 281 0.60 -17.57 -14.51
C ARG A 281 1.74 -18.44 -13.97
N ARG A 282 2.90 -17.82 -13.70
CA ARG A 282 4.13 -18.51 -13.29
C ARG A 282 4.44 -18.37 -11.79
N ALA A 283 3.58 -17.67 -11.03
CA ALA A 283 3.71 -17.52 -9.58
C ALA A 283 2.78 -18.46 -8.84
#